data_AF-A0A6I3DAQ3-F1
#
_entry.id   AF-A0A6I3DAQ3-F1
#
_cell.length_a   1.000
_cell.length_b   1.000
_cell.length_c   1.000
_cell.angle_alpha   90.00
_cell.angle_beta   90.00
_cell.angle_gamma   90.00
#
_symmetry.space_group_name_H-M   'P 1'
#
loop_
_entity.id
_entity.type
_entity.pdbx_description
1 polymer ?
#
loop_
_entity_poly.entity_id
_entity_poly.type
_entity_poly.pdbx_seq_one_letter_code
_entity_poly.pdbx_strand_id
1 'polypeptide(L)'
;MALERTTGLSELAGFGFINLEPALKNLDELTSLIGAKSESVLEFVSKSQNPDQALELLLRLYRSHPGELKSFDSKPEALGRLCLILGASTALFEFLDRHIDQLQLLEQSQQLPTESDHTKALLSKTDSVSDVRVSYRIQLMKIASFDLEQIDPVDGVGLVAASLADLAGATLDAGLVLARREISSPGNSVSYPAQEVADTRVAVIGMGKCGARELNYISDVDVIFVAESSGDLEAGRALEIATKLLTRMMRIMDEVGTEPSLWQVDANLRPEGKSGALVRSLDSHLSYYDRWAESWEFQALLKARPIAGDSELGSEYIRRIWPKVWESTVRENFVDSVQKMRQKVTDNIPNSEVDAQIKLGPGGLRDIEFTVQLLQLVHGRVDSSLRVRDTLGALEALSDGSYIGRDDAERFSSHYRFLRLLEHRIQLSAMRRTHLMPTDESA
;
A
#
# COMPACT_ATOMS: atom_id res chain seq x y z
N MET A 1 28.80 42.77 10.10
CA MET A 1 29.80 42.05 9.27
C MET A 1 29.01 41.26 8.26
N ALA A 2 29.17 41.58 6.98
CA ALA A 2 28.51 40.87 5.90
C ALA A 2 29.03 39.42 5.88
N LEU A 3 28.14 38.43 6.01
CA LEU A 3 28.47 37.05 5.72
C LEU A 3 28.90 36.98 4.24
N GLU A 4 30.12 36.51 3.99
CA GLU A 4 30.60 36.22 2.65
C GLU A 4 29.64 35.22 1.99
N ARG A 5 29.16 35.56 0.79
CA ARG A 5 28.31 34.71 -0.04
C ARG A 5 29.07 33.43 -0.41
N THR A 6 28.73 32.31 0.22
CA THR A 6 29.34 31.01 -0.10
C THR A 6 28.61 30.28 -1.22
N THR A 7 27.28 30.38 -1.34
CA THR A 7 26.52 29.61 -2.34
C THR A 7 26.11 30.38 -3.59
N GLY A 8 26.68 30.02 -4.74
CA GLY A 8 26.31 30.54 -6.06
C GLY A 8 25.31 29.64 -6.81
N LEU A 9 24.65 30.17 -7.86
CA LEU A 9 23.71 29.38 -8.69
C LEU A 9 24.34 28.09 -9.26
N SER A 10 25.63 28.14 -9.63
CA SER A 10 26.37 26.98 -10.14
C SER A 10 26.56 25.88 -9.09
N GLU A 11 26.63 26.24 -7.81
CA GLU A 11 26.76 25.28 -6.72
C GLU A 11 25.42 24.60 -6.42
N LEU A 12 24.32 25.36 -6.44
CA LEU A 12 22.97 24.80 -6.34
C LEU A 12 22.67 23.80 -7.46
N ALA A 13 23.09 24.11 -8.69
CA ALA A 13 22.98 23.14 -9.80
C ALA A 13 23.78 21.85 -9.53
N GLY A 14 24.95 21.96 -8.90
CA GLY A 14 25.76 20.81 -8.48
C GLY A 14 25.10 19.95 -7.39
N PHE A 15 24.21 20.54 -6.59
CA PHE A 15 23.40 19.85 -5.58
C PHE A 15 22.06 19.31 -6.11
N GLY A 16 21.81 19.42 -7.42
CA GLY A 16 20.61 18.84 -8.05
C GLY A 16 19.38 19.74 -8.05
N PHE A 17 19.52 21.03 -7.74
CA PHE A 17 18.43 21.99 -7.89
C PHE A 17 18.18 22.32 -9.36
N ILE A 18 16.91 22.35 -9.75
CA ILE A 18 16.44 22.76 -11.07
C ILE A 18 16.03 24.24 -11.03
N ASN A 19 15.34 24.68 -9.98
CA ASN A 19 14.82 26.05 -9.87
C ASN A 19 15.78 26.96 -9.09
N LEU A 20 16.95 27.24 -9.68
CA LEU A 20 18.09 27.88 -9.01
C LEU A 20 17.78 29.25 -8.37
N GLU A 21 17.06 30.13 -9.07
CA GLU A 21 16.74 31.47 -8.55
C GLU A 21 15.77 31.43 -7.36
N PRO A 22 14.63 30.72 -7.42
CA PRO A 22 13.80 30.45 -6.25
C PRO A 22 14.56 29.77 -5.11
N ALA A 23 15.36 28.75 -5.41
CA ALA A 23 16.14 28.01 -4.41
C ALA A 23 17.10 28.94 -3.65
N LEU A 24 17.81 29.82 -4.35
CA LEU A 24 18.71 30.79 -3.72
C LEU A 24 17.96 31.73 -2.76
N LYS A 25 16.79 32.24 -3.17
CA LYS A 25 15.95 33.09 -2.31
C LYS A 25 15.44 32.34 -1.07
N ASN A 26 15.00 31.09 -1.26
CA ASN A 26 14.53 30.26 -0.16
C ASN A 26 15.66 29.92 0.82
N LEU A 27 16.89 29.69 0.33
CA LEU A 27 18.06 29.45 1.16
C LEU A 27 18.48 30.70 1.95
N ASP A 28 18.45 31.88 1.34
CA ASP A 28 18.70 33.16 2.01
C ASP A 28 17.71 33.38 3.15
N GLU A 29 16.43 33.13 2.90
CA GLU A 29 15.39 33.25 3.92
C GLU A 29 15.57 32.21 5.03
N LEU A 30 15.81 30.94 4.69
CA LEU A 30 16.07 29.90 5.68
C LEU A 30 17.26 30.26 6.57
N THR A 31 18.36 30.74 5.97
CA THR A 31 19.53 31.24 6.70
C THR A 31 19.19 32.36 7.66
N SER A 32 18.26 33.25 7.30
CA SER A 32 17.80 34.31 8.21
C SER A 32 16.99 33.77 9.40
N LEU A 33 16.31 32.62 9.24
CA LEU A 33 15.50 31.99 10.29
C LEU A 33 16.32 31.12 11.25
N ILE A 34 17.30 30.36 10.74
CA ILE A 34 18.09 29.38 11.54
C ILE A 34 19.57 29.76 11.74
N GLY A 35 20.04 30.84 11.12
CA GLY A 35 21.43 31.31 11.20
C GLY A 35 22.43 30.44 10.42
N ALA A 36 23.69 30.39 10.89
CA ALA A 36 24.80 29.69 10.24
C ALA A 36 24.66 28.16 10.12
N LYS A 37 23.53 27.58 10.57
CA LYS A 37 23.20 26.16 10.41
C LYS A 37 22.69 25.82 9.00
N SER A 38 22.39 26.82 8.17
CA SER A 38 21.85 26.63 6.82
C SER A 38 22.78 25.87 5.87
N GLU A 39 24.11 25.99 6.02
CA GLU A 39 25.07 25.21 5.21
C GLU A 39 24.91 23.70 5.48
N SER A 40 24.69 23.31 6.74
CA SER A 40 24.38 21.91 7.09
C SER A 40 23.02 21.47 6.54
N VAL A 41 22.03 22.37 6.46
CA VAL A 41 20.72 22.05 5.89
C VAL A 41 20.80 21.83 4.38
N LEU A 42 21.63 22.59 3.67
CA LEU A 42 21.83 22.41 2.24
C LEU A 42 22.37 21.00 1.93
N GLU A 43 23.31 20.50 2.73
CA GLU A 43 23.84 19.14 2.59
C GLU A 43 22.76 18.05 2.78
N PHE A 44 21.76 18.29 3.63
CA PHE A 44 20.64 17.37 3.83
C PHE A 44 19.61 17.45 2.71
N VAL A 45 19.27 18.67 2.30
CA VAL A 45 18.34 18.92 1.20
C VAL A 45 18.87 18.33 -0.10
N SER A 46 20.18 18.43 -0.37
CA SER A 46 20.80 17.86 -1.58
C SER A 46 20.80 16.32 -1.62
N LYS A 47 20.54 15.65 -0.49
CA LYS A 47 20.40 14.17 -0.44
C LYS A 47 18.97 13.71 -0.74
N SER A 48 18.01 14.63 -0.79
CA SER A 48 16.63 14.33 -1.13
C SER A 48 16.45 14.09 -2.63
N GLN A 49 15.40 13.37 -3.00
CA GLN A 49 15.08 13.09 -4.41
C GLN A 49 14.67 14.33 -5.19
N ASN A 50 14.11 15.34 -4.50
CA ASN A 50 13.75 16.63 -5.06
C ASN A 50 14.20 17.75 -4.10
N PRO A 51 15.43 18.27 -4.27
CA PRO A 51 15.99 19.32 -3.41
C PRO A 51 15.18 20.61 -3.41
N ASP A 52 14.62 21.01 -4.56
CA ASP A 52 13.76 22.20 -4.67
C ASP A 52 12.52 22.07 -3.76
N GLN A 53 11.81 20.93 -3.86
CA GLN A 53 10.64 20.64 -3.04
C GLN A 53 11.01 20.54 -1.55
N ALA A 54 12.09 19.83 -1.22
CA ALA A 54 12.53 19.69 0.16
C ALA A 54 12.80 21.06 0.81
N LEU A 55 13.51 21.96 0.11
CA LEU A 55 13.80 23.30 0.61
C LEU A 55 12.54 24.14 0.78
N GLU A 56 11.65 24.14 -0.21
CA GLU A 56 10.40 24.90 -0.16
C GLU A 56 9.50 24.46 1.00
N LEU A 57 9.29 23.15 1.15
CA LEU A 57 8.42 22.60 2.18
C LEU A 57 9.04 22.74 3.58
N LEU A 58 10.37 22.63 3.69
CA LEU A 58 11.07 22.86 4.95
C LEU A 58 10.89 24.31 5.40
N LEU A 59 11.08 25.27 4.50
CA LEU A 59 10.87 26.69 4.80
C LEU A 59 9.43 26.97 5.23
N ARG A 60 8.45 26.32 4.58
CA ARG A 60 7.04 26.40 4.99
C ARG A 60 6.81 25.87 6.40
N LEU A 61 7.43 24.75 6.79
CA LEU A 61 7.35 24.26 8.17
C LEU A 61 7.95 25.23 9.19
N TYR A 62 9.12 25.84 8.90
CA TYR A 62 9.69 26.86 9.80
C TYR A 62 8.79 28.08 9.97
N ARG A 63 8.06 28.48 8.92
CA ARG A 63 7.10 29.60 8.99
C ARG A 63 5.85 29.24 9.81
N SER A 64 5.29 28.04 9.59
CA SER A 64 4.06 27.60 10.27
C SER A 64 4.30 27.18 11.73
N HIS A 65 5.41 26.49 11.99
CA HIS A 65 5.68 25.80 13.27
C HIS A 65 7.10 26.07 13.79
N PRO A 66 7.49 27.34 14.02
CA PRO A 66 8.87 27.70 14.36
C PRO A 66 9.36 27.12 15.70
N GLY A 67 8.47 26.78 16.63
CA GLY A 67 8.86 26.25 17.95
C GLY A 67 9.33 24.80 17.86
N GLU A 68 8.55 23.98 17.17
CA GLU A 68 8.77 22.55 16.94
C GLU A 68 10.04 22.33 16.11
N LEU A 69 10.20 23.11 15.03
CA LEU A 69 11.36 22.98 14.14
C LEU A 69 12.67 23.44 14.81
N LYS A 70 12.64 24.45 15.69
CA LYS A 70 13.83 24.84 16.47
C LYS A 70 14.36 23.72 17.36
N SER A 71 13.51 22.79 17.80
CA SER A 71 13.98 21.63 18.56
C SER A 71 14.79 20.65 17.69
N PHE A 72 14.56 20.64 16.37
CA PHE A 72 15.27 19.83 15.37
C PHE A 72 16.58 20.47 14.91
N ASP A 73 16.79 21.78 15.09
CA ASP A 73 18.05 22.48 14.74
C ASP A 73 19.29 21.89 15.44
N SER A 74 19.11 21.13 16.51
CA SER A 74 20.18 20.46 17.26
C SER A 74 20.32 18.97 16.94
N LYS A 75 19.49 18.45 16.04
CA LYS A 75 19.35 17.02 15.71
C LYS A 75 19.59 16.80 14.21
N PRO A 76 20.85 16.82 13.75
CA PRO A 76 21.19 16.80 12.31
C PRO A 76 20.62 15.58 11.57
N GLU A 77 20.66 14.39 12.19
CA GLU A 77 20.09 13.18 11.58
C GLU A 77 18.58 13.28 11.38
N ALA A 78 17.87 13.84 12.37
CA ALA A 78 16.42 14.00 12.32
C ALA A 78 16.02 15.01 11.25
N LEU A 79 16.78 16.10 11.13
CA LEU A 79 16.62 17.08 10.07
C LEU A 79 16.92 16.48 8.68
N GLY A 80 17.93 15.62 8.58
CA GLY A 80 18.23 14.84 7.38
C GLY A 80 17.03 14.00 6.93
N ARG A 81 16.45 13.21 7.84
CA ARG A 81 15.24 12.41 7.56
C ARG A 81 14.05 13.26 7.16
N LEU A 82 13.84 14.39 7.84
CA LEU A 82 12.81 15.34 7.45
C LEU A 82 13.01 15.83 6.01
N CYS A 83 14.23 16.21 5.62
CA CYS A 83 14.52 16.64 4.25
C CYS A 83 14.24 15.52 3.23
N LEU A 84 14.58 14.26 3.54
CA LEU A 84 14.24 13.11 2.68
C LEU A 84 12.72 12.98 2.49
N ILE A 85 11.94 13.04 3.58
CA ILE A 85 10.47 12.95 3.53
C ILE A 85 9.88 14.10 2.72
N LEU A 86 10.33 15.34 2.98
CA LEU A 86 9.82 16.53 2.31
C LEU A 86 10.17 16.54 0.82
N GLY A 87 11.37 16.11 0.45
CA GLY A 87 11.74 15.97 -0.97
C GLY A 87 11.01 14.83 -1.67
N ALA A 88 10.61 13.80 -0.92
CA ALA A 88 9.92 12.65 -1.50
C ALA A 88 8.38 12.77 -1.54
N SER A 89 7.75 13.59 -0.68
CA SER A 89 6.28 13.59 -0.58
C SER A 89 5.66 14.90 -0.07
N THR A 90 4.91 15.56 -0.95
CA THR A 90 4.01 16.67 -0.59
C THR A 90 2.87 16.20 0.32
N ALA A 91 2.39 14.98 0.15
CA ALA A 91 1.30 14.43 0.95
C ALA A 91 1.72 14.14 2.41
N LEU A 92 2.95 13.64 2.63
CA LEU A 92 3.48 13.48 3.99
C LEU A 92 3.80 14.82 4.65
N PHE A 93 4.26 15.82 3.88
CA PHE A 93 4.34 17.19 4.36
C PHE A 93 2.98 17.71 4.84
N GLU A 94 1.92 17.57 4.04
CA GLU A 94 0.59 18.05 4.41
C GLU A 94 0.06 17.38 5.69
N PHE A 95 0.39 16.10 5.90
CA PHE A 95 0.08 15.42 7.14
C PHE A 95 0.87 15.99 8.32
N LEU A 96 2.18 16.21 8.18
CA LEU A 96 3.01 16.85 9.22
C LEU A 96 2.58 18.28 9.53
N ASP A 97 2.17 19.07 8.53
CA ASP A 97 1.70 20.45 8.73
C ASP A 97 0.42 20.48 9.59
N ARG A 98 -0.44 19.45 9.48
CA ARG A 98 -1.64 19.29 10.31
C ARG A 98 -1.36 18.66 11.69
N HIS A 99 -0.39 17.75 11.76
CA HIS A 99 -0.07 16.95 12.95
C HIS A 99 1.42 17.11 13.32
N ILE A 100 1.84 18.34 13.57
CA ILE A 100 3.27 18.68 13.76
C ILE A 100 3.88 18.01 15.00
N ASP A 101 3.06 17.60 15.96
CA ASP A 101 3.47 16.80 17.11
C ASP A 101 4.03 15.42 16.70
N GLN A 102 3.70 14.94 15.50
CA GLN A 102 4.24 13.70 14.94
C GLN A 102 5.65 13.86 14.36
N LEU A 103 6.18 15.09 14.28
CA LEU A 103 7.55 15.35 13.83
C LEU A 103 8.58 14.57 14.66
N GLN A 104 8.32 14.38 15.96
CA GLN A 104 9.18 13.63 16.88
C GLN A 104 9.48 12.19 16.43
N LEU A 105 8.65 11.60 15.54
CA LEU A 105 8.89 10.27 14.97
C LEU A 105 10.21 10.22 14.19
N LEU A 106 10.62 11.33 13.58
CA LEU A 106 11.83 11.40 12.75
C LEU A 106 13.10 11.60 13.57
N GLU A 107 13.00 11.77 14.90
CA GLU A 107 14.17 11.90 15.77
C GLU A 107 15.03 10.63 15.79
N GLN A 108 14.40 9.48 15.56
CA GLN A 108 15.06 8.18 15.56
C GLN A 108 14.91 7.54 14.19
N SER A 109 15.97 6.84 13.76
CA SER A 109 15.88 6.00 12.57
C SER A 109 14.82 4.91 12.82
N GLN A 110 14.00 4.67 11.80
CA GLN A 110 12.89 3.74 11.92
C GLN A 110 13.35 2.34 11.52
N GLN A 111 12.95 1.34 12.29
CA GLN A 111 12.89 -0.02 11.78
C GLN A 111 11.57 -0.20 11.04
N LEU A 112 11.56 -1.05 10.01
CA LEU A 112 10.34 -1.35 9.30
C LEU A 112 9.32 -2.01 10.25
N PRO A 113 8.12 -1.43 10.46
CA PRO A 113 7.18 -1.98 11.43
C PRO A 113 6.65 -3.34 10.97
N THR A 114 6.47 -4.25 11.93
CA THR A 114 5.85 -5.56 11.69
C THR A 114 4.33 -5.45 11.63
N GLU A 115 3.65 -6.50 11.14
CA GLU A 115 2.19 -6.62 11.20
C GLU A 115 1.66 -6.39 12.62
N SER A 116 2.30 -6.99 13.64
CA SER A 116 1.90 -6.81 15.03
C SER A 116 2.06 -5.37 15.53
N ASP A 117 3.08 -4.64 15.06
CA ASP A 117 3.29 -3.24 15.43
C ASP A 117 2.18 -2.36 14.86
N HIS A 118 1.84 -2.59 13.59
CA HIS A 118 0.73 -1.90 12.92
C HIS A 118 -0.60 -2.17 13.63
N THR A 119 -0.93 -3.44 13.87
CA THR A 119 -2.17 -3.83 14.57
C THR A 119 -2.25 -3.19 15.95
N LYS A 120 -1.17 -3.25 16.74
CA LYS A 120 -1.13 -2.63 18.06
C LYS A 120 -1.34 -1.11 17.99
N ALA A 121 -0.67 -0.44 17.06
CA ALA A 121 -0.80 1.01 16.91
C ALA A 121 -2.21 1.41 16.50
N LEU A 122 -2.76 0.77 15.48
CA LEU A 122 -4.08 1.07 14.91
C LEU A 122 -5.21 0.76 15.89
N LEU A 123 -5.16 -0.38 16.59
CA LEU A 123 -6.18 -0.75 17.58
C LEU A 123 -6.13 0.07 18.87
N SER A 124 -5.01 0.75 19.15
CA SER A 124 -4.90 1.61 20.34
C SER A 124 -5.69 2.92 20.24
N LYS A 125 -6.08 3.33 19.03
CA LYS A 125 -6.80 4.57 18.76
C LYS A 125 -7.85 4.36 17.67
N THR A 126 -9.03 3.89 18.08
CA THR A 126 -10.16 3.62 17.18
C THR A 126 -11.43 4.39 17.58
N ASP A 127 -11.28 5.57 18.18
CA ASP A 127 -12.41 6.35 18.72
C ASP A 127 -13.19 7.14 17.66
N SER A 128 -12.57 7.38 16.53
CA SER A 128 -13.19 8.06 15.41
C SER A 128 -12.56 7.66 14.09
N VAL A 129 -13.21 8.03 12.98
CA VAL A 129 -12.65 7.92 11.63
C VAL A 129 -11.31 8.65 11.54
N SER A 130 -11.18 9.81 12.20
CA SER A 130 -9.93 10.58 12.22
C SER A 130 -8.81 9.80 12.90
N ASP A 131 -9.08 9.11 14.00
CA ASP A 131 -8.06 8.36 14.74
C ASP A 131 -7.46 7.22 13.91
N VAL A 132 -8.30 6.48 13.19
CA VAL A 132 -7.86 5.40 12.30
C VAL A 132 -6.97 5.97 11.19
N ARG A 133 -7.38 7.09 10.57
CA ARG A 133 -6.66 7.70 9.45
C ARG A 133 -5.34 8.35 9.87
N VAL A 134 -5.32 9.03 11.01
CA VAL A 134 -4.09 9.59 11.59
C VAL A 134 -3.13 8.46 11.96
N SER A 135 -3.62 7.40 12.60
CA SER A 135 -2.80 6.24 12.99
C SER A 135 -2.19 5.53 11.77
N TYR A 136 -2.97 5.39 10.68
CA TYR A 136 -2.44 4.90 9.39
C TYR A 136 -1.30 5.78 8.88
N ARG A 137 -1.49 7.11 8.84
CA ARG A 137 -0.47 8.04 8.32
C ARG A 137 0.79 8.09 9.17
N ILE A 138 0.66 7.94 10.49
CA ILE A 138 1.81 7.76 11.40
C ILE A 138 2.61 6.52 11.01
N GLN A 139 1.96 5.37 10.82
CA GLN A 139 2.67 4.16 10.42
C GLN A 139 3.24 4.26 9.00
N LEU A 140 2.51 4.89 8.07
CA LEU A 140 2.97 5.14 6.72
C LEU A 140 4.25 5.99 6.72
N MET A 141 4.32 7.02 7.57
CA MET A 141 5.51 7.86 7.71
C MET A 141 6.70 7.06 8.24
N LYS A 142 6.49 6.09 9.15
CA LYS A 142 7.57 5.20 9.60
C LYS A 142 8.10 4.32 8.47
N ILE A 143 7.19 3.76 7.66
CA ILE A 143 7.56 2.99 6.47
C ILE A 143 8.35 3.88 5.50
N ALA A 144 7.86 5.09 5.22
CA ALA A 144 8.52 6.03 4.31
C ALA A 144 9.90 6.47 4.83
N SER A 145 10.06 6.73 6.13
CA SER A 145 11.36 7.07 6.72
C SER A 145 12.35 5.93 6.53
N PHE A 146 11.95 4.69 6.84
CA PHE A 146 12.79 3.51 6.62
C PHE A 146 13.16 3.36 5.13
N ASP A 147 12.18 3.46 4.24
CA ASP A 147 12.34 3.28 2.79
C ASP A 147 13.28 4.32 2.15
N LEU A 148 13.17 5.59 2.55
CA LEU A 148 13.98 6.67 2.01
C LEU A 148 15.42 6.71 2.57
N GLU A 149 15.65 6.08 3.73
CA GLU A 149 16.99 5.94 4.33
C GLU A 149 17.78 4.75 3.79
N GLN A 150 17.20 3.92 2.91
CA GLN A 150 17.87 2.71 2.41
C GLN A 150 19.04 3.01 1.49
N ILE A 151 20.13 2.26 1.67
CA ILE A 151 21.30 2.29 0.79
C ILE A 151 20.98 1.62 -0.55
N ASP A 152 20.27 0.49 -0.52
CA ASP A 152 19.78 -0.23 -1.71
C ASP A 152 18.25 -0.34 -1.67
N PRO A 153 17.53 0.69 -2.16
CA PRO A 153 16.07 0.66 -2.19
C PRO A 153 15.49 -0.35 -3.19
N VAL A 154 16.29 -0.85 -4.15
CA VAL A 154 15.81 -1.87 -5.11
C VAL A 154 15.64 -3.19 -4.38
N ASP A 155 16.63 -3.61 -3.59
CA ASP A 155 16.52 -4.85 -2.81
C ASP A 155 15.43 -4.75 -1.72
N GLY A 156 15.34 -3.60 -1.05
CA GLY A 156 14.40 -3.39 0.05
C GLY A 156 12.94 -3.20 -0.33
N VAL A 157 12.60 -2.99 -1.61
CA VAL A 157 11.22 -2.67 -2.03
C VAL A 157 10.21 -3.75 -1.65
N GLY A 158 10.62 -5.03 -1.66
CA GLY A 158 9.75 -6.15 -1.28
C GLY A 158 9.34 -6.10 0.19
N LEU A 159 10.28 -5.71 1.07
CA LEU A 159 10.01 -5.55 2.51
C LEU A 159 9.02 -4.39 2.74
N VAL A 160 9.26 -3.25 2.08
CA VAL A 160 8.39 -2.08 2.15
C VAL A 160 6.97 -2.43 1.67
N ALA A 161 6.86 -3.13 0.54
CA ALA A 161 5.58 -3.55 -0.02
C ALA A 161 4.80 -4.50 0.91
N ALA A 162 5.51 -5.38 1.63
CA ALA A 162 4.93 -6.27 2.60
C ALA A 162 4.40 -5.52 3.84
N SER A 163 5.19 -4.57 4.37
CA SER A 163 4.76 -3.75 5.51
C SER A 163 3.59 -2.83 5.16
N LEU A 164 3.53 -2.31 3.93
CA LEU A 164 2.36 -1.56 3.42
C LEU A 164 1.10 -2.42 3.37
N ALA A 165 1.22 -3.67 2.92
CA ALA A 165 0.09 -4.61 2.88
C ALA A 165 -0.41 -4.97 4.30
N ASP A 166 0.50 -5.15 5.24
CA ASP A 166 0.15 -5.43 6.64
C ASP A 166 -0.46 -4.21 7.33
N LEU A 167 0.05 -3.01 7.05
CA LEU A 167 -0.57 -1.75 7.48
C LEU A 167 -2.01 -1.63 6.95
N ALA A 168 -2.24 -1.99 5.68
CA ALA A 168 -3.60 -1.98 5.12
C ALA A 168 -4.53 -2.97 5.84
N GLY A 169 -4.05 -4.19 6.13
CA GLY A 169 -4.79 -5.18 6.93
C GLY A 169 -5.14 -4.67 8.34
N ALA A 170 -4.13 -4.18 9.08
CA ALA A 170 -4.32 -3.60 10.42
C ALA A 170 -5.30 -2.41 10.43
N THR A 171 -5.30 -1.61 9.36
CA THR A 171 -6.21 -0.47 9.22
C THR A 171 -7.64 -0.92 8.97
N LEU A 172 -7.86 -1.97 8.17
CA LEU A 172 -9.17 -2.57 7.98
C LEU A 172 -9.69 -3.17 9.28
N ASP A 173 -8.83 -3.81 10.07
CA ASP A 173 -9.21 -4.38 11.35
C ASP A 173 -9.64 -3.29 12.36
N ALA A 174 -8.89 -2.19 12.45
CA ALA A 174 -9.28 -1.02 13.24
C ALA A 174 -10.58 -0.37 12.73
N GLY A 175 -10.76 -0.29 11.41
CA GLY A 175 -12.02 0.13 10.79
C GLY A 175 -13.19 -0.76 11.15
N LEU A 176 -12.97 -2.08 11.24
CA LEU A 176 -13.99 -3.05 11.63
C LEU A 176 -14.36 -2.91 13.11
N VAL A 177 -13.39 -2.68 14.00
CA VAL A 177 -13.64 -2.38 15.42
C VAL A 177 -14.50 -1.12 15.57
N LEU A 178 -14.14 -0.04 14.86
CA LEU A 178 -14.92 1.20 14.84
C LEU A 178 -16.34 0.96 14.28
N ALA A 179 -16.46 0.25 13.16
CA ALA A 179 -17.75 -0.08 12.55
C ALA A 179 -18.65 -0.90 13.48
N ARG A 180 -18.10 -1.89 14.19
CA ARG A 180 -18.84 -2.68 15.20
C ARG A 180 -19.39 -1.79 16.31
N ARG A 181 -18.56 -0.89 16.84
CA ARG A 181 -19.01 0.05 17.88
C ARG A 181 -20.12 0.95 17.38
N GLU A 182 -19.95 1.58 16.22
CA GLU A 182 -20.96 2.47 15.65
C GLU A 182 -22.28 1.72 15.36
N ILE A 183 -22.22 0.54 14.75
CA ILE A 183 -23.42 -0.22 14.35
C ILE A 183 -24.13 -0.84 15.56
N SER A 184 -23.45 -1.00 16.70
CA SER A 184 -24.07 -1.42 17.95
C SER A 184 -24.59 -0.27 18.82
N SER A 185 -24.38 0.99 18.42
CA SER A 185 -24.71 2.17 19.22
C SER A 185 -26.17 2.58 19.05
N PRO A 186 -27.00 2.60 20.12
CA PRO A 186 -28.45 2.87 20.04
C PRO A 186 -28.85 4.25 19.48
N GLY A 187 -27.90 5.18 19.33
CA GLY A 187 -28.13 6.52 18.80
C GLY A 187 -27.96 6.65 17.28
N ASN A 188 -27.53 5.60 16.58
CA ASN A 188 -27.30 5.64 15.14
C ASN A 188 -28.53 5.22 14.33
N SER A 189 -28.72 5.82 13.15
CA SER A 189 -29.89 5.62 12.28
C SER A 189 -30.10 4.16 11.85
N VAL A 190 -29.02 3.36 11.86
CA VAL A 190 -29.03 1.91 11.67
C VAL A 190 -28.21 1.32 12.81
N SER A 191 -28.89 0.70 13.76
CA SER A 191 -28.25 0.02 14.91
C SER A 191 -28.79 -1.40 15.05
N TYR A 192 -27.92 -2.33 15.38
CA TYR A 192 -28.24 -3.71 15.71
C TYR A 192 -27.93 -3.97 17.19
N PRO A 193 -28.57 -4.97 17.84
CA PRO A 193 -28.21 -5.36 19.20
C PRO A 193 -26.73 -5.76 19.29
N ALA A 194 -26.04 -5.30 20.34
CA ALA A 194 -24.61 -5.56 20.53
C ALA A 194 -24.26 -7.06 20.50
N GLN A 195 -25.14 -7.90 21.04
CA GLN A 195 -24.97 -9.35 21.01
C GLN A 195 -25.05 -9.91 19.58
N GLU A 196 -26.01 -9.48 18.75
CA GLU A 196 -26.09 -9.91 17.34
C GLU A 196 -24.86 -9.47 16.55
N VAL A 197 -24.33 -8.27 16.83
CA VAL A 197 -23.09 -7.79 16.22
C VAL A 197 -21.90 -8.66 16.65
N ALA A 198 -21.80 -8.99 17.94
CA ALA A 198 -20.75 -9.87 18.46
C ALA A 198 -20.83 -11.28 17.86
N ASP A 199 -22.05 -11.81 17.70
CA ASP A 199 -22.32 -13.12 17.14
C ASP A 199 -22.17 -13.19 15.61
N THR A 200 -21.96 -12.05 14.95
CA THR A 200 -21.66 -11.96 13.52
C THR A 200 -20.14 -12.01 13.28
N ARG A 201 -19.65 -13.17 12.85
CA ARG A 201 -18.23 -13.36 12.48
C ARG A 201 -18.03 -12.89 11.05
N VAL A 202 -17.02 -12.06 10.81
CA VAL A 202 -16.64 -11.59 9.47
C VAL A 202 -15.14 -11.71 9.29
N ALA A 203 -14.69 -12.11 8.11
CA ALA A 203 -13.29 -12.07 7.73
C ALA A 203 -13.11 -11.34 6.39
N VAL A 204 -12.02 -10.59 6.30
CA VAL A 204 -11.61 -9.87 5.10
C VAL A 204 -10.45 -10.63 4.47
N ILE A 205 -10.65 -11.09 3.24
CA ILE A 205 -9.64 -11.80 2.47
C ILE A 205 -9.02 -10.79 1.51
N GLY A 206 -7.78 -10.39 1.77
CA GLY A 206 -6.98 -9.59 0.87
C GLY A 206 -6.67 -10.36 -0.40
N MET A 207 -6.84 -9.68 -1.53
CA MET A 207 -6.62 -10.19 -2.88
C MET A 207 -5.50 -9.37 -3.54
N GLY A 208 -5.10 -9.79 -4.75
CA GLY A 208 -4.14 -9.03 -5.55
C GLY A 208 -2.86 -8.67 -4.78
N LYS A 209 -2.41 -7.43 -4.92
CA LYS A 209 -1.17 -6.94 -4.27
C LYS A 209 -1.23 -7.01 -2.74
N CYS A 210 -2.36 -6.66 -2.13
CA CYS A 210 -2.50 -6.70 -0.67
C CYS A 210 -2.40 -8.14 -0.13
N GLY A 211 -3.10 -9.07 -0.78
CA GLY A 211 -3.08 -10.48 -0.41
C GLY A 211 -1.69 -11.12 -0.59
N ALA A 212 -0.97 -10.74 -1.64
CA ALA A 212 0.39 -11.18 -1.92
C ALA A 212 1.48 -10.47 -1.11
N ARG A 213 1.16 -9.47 -0.27
CA ARG A 213 2.16 -8.63 0.43
C ARG A 213 3.09 -7.87 -0.53
N GLU A 214 2.51 -7.36 -1.62
CA GLU A 214 3.18 -6.59 -2.69
C GLU A 214 2.51 -5.22 -2.89
N LEU A 215 1.98 -4.62 -1.81
CA LEU A 215 1.21 -3.38 -1.90
C LEU A 215 2.11 -2.18 -2.16
N ASN A 216 1.58 -1.17 -2.86
CA ASN A 216 2.28 0.10 -3.08
C ASN A 216 1.81 1.18 -2.11
N TYR A 217 2.51 2.32 -2.08
CA TYR A 217 2.13 3.48 -1.26
C TYR A 217 0.68 3.93 -1.43
N ILE A 218 0.16 3.91 -2.66
CA ILE A 218 -1.26 4.16 -2.91
C ILE A 218 -1.82 3.15 -3.90
N SER A 219 -2.75 2.32 -3.43
CA SER A 219 -3.44 1.33 -4.22
C SER A 219 -4.82 1.11 -3.63
N ASP A 220 -5.79 0.79 -4.48
CA ASP A 220 -6.99 0.16 -3.97
C ASP A 220 -6.60 -1.17 -3.31
N VAL A 221 -7.34 -1.54 -2.27
CA VAL A 221 -7.15 -2.79 -1.55
C VAL A 221 -8.25 -3.75 -1.98
N ASP A 222 -7.87 -4.66 -2.87
CA ASP A 222 -8.75 -5.69 -3.40
C ASP A 222 -9.10 -6.70 -2.28
N VAL A 223 -10.38 -6.98 -2.07
CA VAL A 223 -10.85 -7.88 -1.01
C VAL A 223 -12.01 -8.78 -1.44
N ILE A 224 -12.18 -9.88 -0.73
CA ILE A 224 -13.40 -10.68 -0.67
C ILE A 224 -13.85 -10.76 0.80
N PHE A 225 -15.16 -10.67 1.02
CA PHE A 225 -15.73 -10.75 2.35
C PHE A 225 -16.46 -12.06 2.59
N VAL A 226 -16.14 -12.71 3.71
CA VAL A 226 -16.86 -13.88 4.19
C VAL A 226 -17.44 -13.60 5.57
N ALA A 227 -18.65 -14.10 5.83
CA ALA A 227 -19.27 -13.98 7.14
C ALA A 227 -20.02 -15.25 7.53
N GLU A 228 -20.02 -15.56 8.81
CA GLU A 228 -20.74 -16.69 9.41
C GLU A 228 -21.47 -16.22 10.66
N SER A 229 -22.56 -16.90 10.99
CA SER A 229 -23.19 -16.71 12.30
C SER A 229 -22.46 -17.51 13.38
N SER A 230 -22.62 -17.08 14.61
CA SER A 230 -22.22 -17.82 15.81
C SER A 230 -23.34 -17.77 16.86
N GLY A 231 -23.29 -18.68 17.83
CA GLY A 231 -24.37 -18.81 18.82
C GLY A 231 -25.70 -19.16 18.17
N ASP A 232 -26.77 -18.50 18.64
CA ASP A 232 -28.15 -18.70 18.16
C ASP A 232 -28.55 -17.73 17.03
N LEU A 233 -27.60 -16.94 16.49
CA LEU A 233 -27.88 -15.98 15.43
C LEU A 233 -28.18 -16.70 14.10
N GLU A 234 -29.31 -16.36 13.49
CA GLU A 234 -29.71 -16.92 12.21
C GLU A 234 -28.77 -16.46 11.07
N ALA A 235 -28.44 -17.35 10.14
CA ALA A 235 -27.44 -17.08 9.10
C ALA A 235 -27.83 -15.90 8.19
N GLY A 236 -29.09 -15.76 7.79
CA GLY A 236 -29.57 -14.62 7.00
C GLY A 236 -29.42 -13.30 7.76
N ARG A 237 -29.72 -13.31 9.05
CA ARG A 237 -29.53 -12.16 9.94
C ARG A 237 -28.05 -11.79 10.10
N ALA A 238 -27.16 -12.76 10.27
CA ALA A 238 -25.71 -12.52 10.33
C ALA A 238 -25.18 -11.91 9.02
N LEU A 239 -25.64 -12.37 7.86
CA LEU A 239 -25.25 -11.79 6.57
C LEU A 239 -25.75 -10.35 6.39
N GLU A 240 -26.96 -10.03 6.88
CA GLU A 240 -27.49 -8.66 6.90
C GLU A 240 -26.57 -7.74 7.71
N ILE A 241 -26.24 -8.15 8.94
CA ILE A 241 -25.36 -7.39 9.85
C ILE A 241 -23.96 -7.26 9.26
N ALA A 242 -23.39 -8.35 8.76
CA ALA A 242 -22.07 -8.37 8.15
C ALA A 242 -21.98 -7.40 6.96
N THR A 243 -23.01 -7.35 6.12
CA THR A 243 -23.08 -6.40 5.00
C THR A 243 -23.02 -4.96 5.49
N LYS A 244 -23.71 -4.62 6.58
CA LYS A 244 -23.65 -3.29 7.19
C LYS A 244 -22.30 -2.99 7.81
N LEU A 245 -21.73 -3.92 8.56
CA LEU A 245 -20.40 -3.81 9.18
C LEU A 245 -19.33 -3.51 8.13
N LEU A 246 -19.27 -4.33 7.09
CA LEU A 246 -18.24 -4.24 6.07
C LEU A 246 -18.43 -3.02 5.17
N THR A 247 -19.68 -2.66 4.84
CA THR A 247 -19.97 -1.41 4.13
C THR A 247 -19.51 -0.20 4.94
N ARG A 248 -19.71 -0.22 6.27
CA ARG A 248 -19.26 0.87 7.14
C ARG A 248 -17.74 0.91 7.25
N MET A 249 -17.09 -0.24 7.42
CA MET A 249 -15.63 -0.37 7.41
C MET A 249 -15.02 0.21 6.14
N MET A 250 -15.59 -0.09 4.97
CA MET A 250 -15.14 0.48 3.69
C MET A 250 -15.26 2.01 3.69
N ARG A 251 -16.41 2.55 4.12
CA ARG A 251 -16.63 4.01 4.21
C ARG A 251 -15.66 4.73 5.15
N ILE A 252 -15.29 4.11 6.27
CA ILE A 252 -14.29 4.67 7.20
C ILE A 252 -12.97 4.96 6.46
N MET A 253 -12.62 4.18 5.44
CA MET A 253 -11.39 4.38 4.66
C MET A 253 -11.49 5.55 3.69
N ASP A 254 -12.63 5.71 3.01
CA ASP A 254 -12.73 6.57 1.82
C ASP A 254 -13.74 7.72 1.89
N GLU A 255 -14.52 7.84 2.96
CA GLU A 255 -15.49 8.94 3.10
C GLU A 255 -14.82 10.30 3.32
N VAL A 256 -15.50 11.37 2.92
CA VAL A 256 -15.04 12.73 3.18
C VAL A 256 -15.13 13.03 4.67
N GLY A 257 -14.04 13.54 5.25
CA GLY A 257 -13.97 13.88 6.67
C GLY A 257 -12.86 14.90 6.94
N THR A 258 -12.69 15.27 8.22
CA THR A 258 -11.66 16.21 8.66
C THR A 258 -10.26 15.75 8.30
N GLU A 259 -9.95 14.49 8.58
CA GLU A 259 -8.71 13.86 8.13
C GLU A 259 -8.96 13.22 6.74
N PRO A 260 -8.13 13.50 5.71
CA PRO A 260 -8.37 13.03 4.35
C PRO A 260 -8.51 11.52 4.22
N SER A 261 -9.28 11.07 3.23
CA SER A 261 -9.45 9.64 2.91
C SER A 261 -8.11 8.95 2.63
N LEU A 262 -8.09 7.62 2.79
CA LEU A 262 -6.89 6.80 2.56
C LEU A 262 -6.90 6.27 1.12
N TRP A 263 -7.55 5.14 0.91
CA TRP A 263 -7.66 4.43 -0.36
C TRP A 263 -8.99 3.68 -0.39
N GLN A 264 -9.40 3.23 -1.57
CA GLN A 264 -10.65 2.51 -1.74
C GLN A 264 -10.48 1.03 -1.43
N VAL A 265 -11.48 0.45 -0.79
CA VAL A 265 -11.60 -1.00 -0.65
C VAL A 265 -12.35 -1.51 -1.88
N ASP A 266 -11.71 -2.33 -2.71
CA ASP A 266 -12.32 -2.89 -3.92
C ASP A 266 -12.79 -4.34 -3.68
N ALA A 267 -14.10 -4.56 -3.64
CA ALA A 267 -14.69 -5.89 -3.49
C ALA A 267 -15.08 -6.55 -4.84
N ASN A 268 -14.60 -6.07 -5.99
CA ASN A 268 -15.05 -6.51 -7.31
C ASN A 268 -14.53 -7.89 -7.73
N LEU A 269 -13.55 -8.46 -7.02
CA LEU A 269 -13.08 -9.84 -7.22
C LEU A 269 -13.96 -10.90 -6.53
N ARG A 270 -15.03 -10.48 -5.84
CA ARG A 270 -16.00 -11.41 -5.25
C ARG A 270 -16.79 -12.15 -6.34
N PRO A 271 -17.38 -13.32 -6.02
CA PRO A 271 -18.27 -14.04 -6.93
C PRO A 271 -19.31 -13.14 -7.61
N GLU A 272 -19.41 -13.23 -8.94
CA GLU A 272 -20.28 -12.40 -9.82
C GLU A 272 -19.95 -10.90 -9.84
N GLY A 273 -18.79 -10.51 -9.30
CA GLY A 273 -18.28 -9.14 -9.29
C GLY A 273 -19.29 -8.13 -8.73
N LYS A 274 -19.45 -6.99 -9.41
CA LYS A 274 -20.38 -5.91 -9.01
C LYS A 274 -21.84 -6.35 -8.89
N SER A 275 -22.24 -7.38 -9.63
CA SER A 275 -23.60 -7.91 -9.64
C SER A 275 -23.86 -8.88 -8.49
N GLY A 276 -22.81 -9.41 -7.85
CA GLY A 276 -22.92 -10.34 -6.74
C GLY A 276 -23.10 -9.66 -5.39
N ALA A 277 -23.62 -10.44 -4.43
CA ALA A 277 -23.71 -10.04 -3.03
C ALA A 277 -22.34 -9.61 -2.49
N LEU A 278 -22.30 -8.51 -1.73
CA LEU A 278 -21.07 -7.98 -1.14
C LEU A 278 -20.41 -8.98 -0.18
N VAL A 279 -21.24 -9.69 0.59
CA VAL A 279 -20.83 -10.64 1.62
C VAL A 279 -21.57 -11.95 1.38
N ARG A 280 -20.87 -13.07 1.52
CA ARG A 280 -21.44 -14.42 1.44
C ARG A 280 -20.90 -15.29 2.57
N SER A 281 -21.63 -16.35 2.90
CA SER A 281 -21.10 -17.42 3.75
C SER A 281 -19.97 -18.18 3.05
N LEU A 282 -19.19 -18.93 3.81
CA LEU A 282 -18.13 -19.78 3.28
C LEU A 282 -18.73 -20.85 2.35
N ASP A 283 -19.82 -21.49 2.76
CA ASP A 283 -20.49 -22.52 1.94
C ASP A 283 -21.06 -21.95 0.63
N SER A 284 -21.51 -20.70 0.65
CA SER A 284 -21.95 -20.00 -0.57
C SER A 284 -20.79 -19.74 -1.53
N HIS A 285 -19.61 -19.33 -1.01
CA HIS A 285 -18.40 -19.21 -1.83
C HIS A 285 -17.98 -20.55 -2.43
N LEU A 286 -17.92 -21.61 -1.61
CA LEU A 286 -17.53 -22.94 -2.06
C LEU A 286 -18.45 -23.45 -3.18
N SER A 287 -19.76 -23.34 -2.96
CA SER A 287 -20.77 -23.69 -3.96
C SER A 287 -20.58 -22.91 -5.27
N TYR A 288 -20.15 -21.65 -5.18
CA TYR A 288 -19.91 -20.84 -6.36
C TYR A 288 -18.68 -21.30 -7.15
N TYR A 289 -17.55 -21.46 -6.47
CA TYR A 289 -16.31 -21.87 -7.13
C TYR A 289 -16.39 -23.28 -7.73
N ASP A 290 -17.22 -24.15 -7.16
CA ASP A 290 -17.45 -25.50 -7.69
C ASP A 290 -18.27 -25.54 -8.98
N ARG A 291 -19.16 -24.56 -9.20
CA ARG A 291 -20.18 -24.65 -10.26
C ARG A 291 -20.05 -23.59 -11.35
N TRP A 292 -19.67 -22.37 -11.00
CA TRP A 292 -19.81 -21.22 -11.90
C TRP A 292 -18.53 -20.43 -12.12
N ALA A 293 -17.52 -20.58 -11.27
CA ALA A 293 -16.32 -19.75 -11.37
C ALA A 293 -15.57 -19.95 -12.69
N GLU A 294 -15.01 -18.88 -13.22
CA GLU A 294 -14.17 -18.86 -14.41
C GLU A 294 -12.69 -19.11 -14.06
N SER A 295 -11.88 -19.56 -15.04
CA SER A 295 -10.47 -19.91 -14.82
C SER A 295 -9.62 -18.77 -14.23
N TRP A 296 -9.92 -17.52 -14.60
CA TRP A 296 -9.17 -16.36 -14.12
C TRP A 296 -9.44 -16.03 -12.65
N GLU A 297 -10.60 -16.40 -12.11
CA GLU A 297 -10.92 -16.19 -10.70
C GLU A 297 -9.98 -17.01 -9.81
N PHE A 298 -9.62 -18.21 -10.25
CA PHE A 298 -8.62 -19.03 -9.55
C PHE A 298 -7.22 -18.42 -9.62
N GLN A 299 -6.86 -17.78 -10.73
CA GLN A 299 -5.61 -17.01 -10.81
C GLN A 299 -5.61 -15.84 -9.82
N ALA A 300 -6.74 -15.13 -9.66
CA ALA A 300 -6.85 -14.08 -8.65
C ALA A 300 -6.75 -14.63 -7.21
N LEU A 301 -7.38 -15.79 -6.95
CA LEU A 301 -7.33 -16.49 -5.65
C LEU A 301 -5.95 -17.02 -5.27
N LEU A 302 -4.99 -17.09 -6.20
CA LEU A 302 -3.60 -17.45 -5.89
C LEU A 302 -3.02 -16.51 -4.82
N LYS A 303 -3.44 -15.24 -4.84
CA LYS A 303 -2.97 -14.21 -3.92
C LYS A 303 -3.84 -14.06 -2.65
N ALA A 304 -4.89 -14.87 -2.47
CA ALA A 304 -5.83 -14.72 -1.37
C ALA A 304 -5.18 -14.93 0.02
N ARG A 305 -5.30 -13.95 0.92
CA ARG A 305 -4.76 -13.99 2.30
C ARG A 305 -5.76 -13.35 3.28
N PRO A 306 -6.03 -13.91 4.47
CA PRO A 306 -6.82 -13.22 5.49
C PRO A 306 -6.02 -12.01 5.99
N ILE A 307 -6.64 -10.84 6.02
CA ILE A 307 -5.96 -9.58 6.39
C ILE A 307 -6.63 -8.82 7.54
N ALA A 308 -7.90 -9.11 7.85
CA ALA A 308 -8.64 -8.49 8.96
C ALA A 308 -9.85 -9.33 9.38
N GLY A 309 -10.37 -9.08 10.59
CA GLY A 309 -11.54 -9.75 11.14
C GLY A 309 -11.23 -11.08 11.84
N ASP A 310 -12.20 -11.99 11.80
CA ASP A 310 -12.14 -13.28 12.48
C ASP A 310 -11.08 -14.19 11.85
N SER A 311 -9.99 -14.43 12.60
CA SER A 311 -8.81 -15.15 12.12
C SER A 311 -9.08 -16.63 11.86
N GLU A 312 -9.99 -17.25 12.60
CA GLU A 312 -10.37 -18.66 12.41
C GLU A 312 -11.20 -18.82 11.13
N LEU A 313 -12.19 -17.95 10.91
CA LEU A 313 -13.00 -17.93 9.70
C LEU A 313 -12.13 -17.65 8.46
N GLY A 314 -11.23 -16.67 8.54
CA GLY A 314 -10.29 -16.39 7.46
C GLY A 314 -9.36 -17.57 7.15
N SER A 315 -8.84 -18.24 8.19
CA SER A 315 -8.01 -19.43 8.03
C SER A 315 -8.78 -20.59 7.39
N GLU A 316 -10.03 -20.80 7.80
CA GLU A 316 -10.89 -21.84 7.25
C GLU A 316 -11.26 -21.54 5.79
N TYR A 317 -11.51 -20.28 5.43
CA TYR A 317 -11.72 -19.86 4.05
C TYR A 317 -10.55 -20.29 3.16
N ILE A 318 -9.31 -19.98 3.55
CA ILE A 318 -8.11 -20.37 2.79
C ILE A 318 -7.98 -21.88 2.73
N ARG A 319 -8.15 -22.58 3.86
CA ARG A 319 -8.02 -24.04 3.93
C ARG A 319 -8.93 -24.76 2.93
N ARG A 320 -10.15 -24.23 2.72
CA ARG A 320 -11.17 -24.83 1.87
C ARG A 320 -11.11 -24.38 0.41
N ILE A 321 -10.72 -23.14 0.16
CA ILE A 321 -10.72 -22.53 -1.18
C ILE A 321 -9.39 -22.75 -1.90
N TRP A 322 -8.26 -22.65 -1.18
CA TRP A 322 -6.94 -22.66 -1.80
C TRP A 322 -6.62 -23.97 -2.55
N PRO A 323 -7.02 -25.18 -2.09
CA PRO A 323 -6.86 -26.41 -2.88
C PRO A 323 -7.49 -26.33 -4.28
N LYS A 324 -8.65 -25.67 -4.40
CA LYS A 324 -9.39 -25.52 -5.67
C LYS A 324 -8.61 -24.69 -6.69
N VAL A 325 -7.75 -23.76 -6.25
CA VAL A 325 -6.88 -22.98 -7.13
C VAL A 325 -5.94 -23.90 -7.92
N TRP A 326 -5.32 -24.86 -7.23
CA TRP A 326 -4.34 -25.77 -7.83
C TRP A 326 -4.97 -26.88 -8.66
N GLU A 327 -6.27 -27.14 -8.46
CA GLU A 327 -7.07 -28.05 -9.27
C GLU A 327 -7.67 -27.37 -10.51
N SER A 328 -7.69 -26.03 -10.56
CA SER A 328 -8.30 -25.28 -11.66
C SER A 328 -7.62 -25.50 -13.02
N THR A 329 -6.35 -25.88 -13.03
CA THR A 329 -5.57 -26.11 -14.26
C THR A 329 -5.96 -27.37 -15.03
N VAL A 330 -6.79 -28.24 -14.45
CA VAL A 330 -7.37 -29.42 -15.14
C VAL A 330 -8.42 -29.02 -16.16
N ARG A 331 -8.97 -27.80 -16.06
CA ARG A 331 -10.01 -27.31 -16.95
C ARG A 331 -9.50 -27.20 -18.39
N GLU A 332 -10.34 -27.57 -19.34
CA GLU A 332 -10.02 -27.46 -20.75
C GLU A 332 -9.66 -26.02 -21.13
N ASN A 333 -8.62 -25.86 -21.95
CA ASN A 333 -8.15 -24.56 -22.45
C ASN A 333 -7.75 -23.54 -21.36
N PHE A 334 -7.38 -23.98 -20.15
CA PHE A 334 -6.98 -23.07 -19.06
C PHE A 334 -5.90 -22.06 -19.51
N VAL A 335 -4.77 -22.54 -20.04
CA VAL A 335 -3.64 -21.69 -20.46
C VAL A 335 -4.04 -20.70 -21.54
N ASP A 336 -4.77 -21.15 -22.57
CA ASP A 336 -5.25 -20.30 -23.66
C ASP A 336 -6.23 -19.22 -23.16
N SER A 337 -7.14 -19.58 -22.22
CA SER A 337 -8.08 -18.63 -21.63
C SER A 337 -7.37 -17.52 -20.85
N VAL A 338 -6.33 -17.89 -20.10
CA VAL A 338 -5.51 -16.97 -19.30
C VAL A 338 -4.72 -16.05 -20.23
N GLN A 339 -4.05 -16.59 -21.26
CA GLN A 339 -3.32 -15.79 -22.26
C GLN A 339 -4.23 -14.80 -23.00
N LYS A 340 -5.43 -15.23 -23.42
CA LYS A 340 -6.41 -14.34 -24.08
C LYS A 340 -6.87 -13.21 -23.18
N MET A 341 -7.04 -13.46 -21.88
CA MET A 341 -7.33 -12.39 -20.92
C MET A 341 -6.20 -11.36 -20.88
N ARG A 342 -4.93 -11.81 -20.80
CA ARG A 342 -3.78 -10.88 -20.79
C ARG A 342 -3.74 -10.04 -22.05
N GLN A 343 -3.92 -10.65 -23.22
CA GLN A 343 -3.93 -9.95 -24.49
C GLN A 343 -5.01 -8.87 -24.52
N LYS A 344 -6.24 -9.17 -24.08
CA LYS A 344 -7.32 -8.18 -24.00
C LYS A 344 -6.99 -6.98 -23.11
N VAL A 345 -6.25 -7.18 -22.02
CA VAL A 345 -5.82 -6.07 -21.15
C VAL A 345 -4.80 -5.19 -21.88
N THR A 346 -3.85 -5.80 -22.59
CA THR A 346 -2.81 -5.08 -23.32
C THR A 346 -3.38 -4.34 -24.55
N ASP A 347 -4.32 -4.93 -25.27
CA ASP A 347 -4.95 -4.32 -26.46
C ASP A 347 -5.77 -3.06 -26.14
N ASN A 348 -6.15 -2.87 -24.88
CA ASN A 348 -6.88 -1.68 -24.42
C ASN A 348 -5.97 -0.51 -24.01
N ILE A 349 -4.64 -0.67 -24.10
CA ILE A 349 -3.69 0.40 -23.78
C ILE A 349 -3.69 1.41 -24.95
N PRO A 350 -3.89 2.72 -24.70
CA PRO A 350 -3.76 3.73 -25.74
C PRO A 350 -2.35 3.72 -26.35
N ASN A 351 -2.24 3.73 -27.68
CA ASN A 351 -0.95 3.68 -28.38
C ASN A 351 0.05 4.75 -27.94
N SER A 352 -0.42 5.94 -27.58
CA SER A 352 0.41 7.06 -27.11
C SER A 352 1.00 6.85 -25.72
N GLU A 353 0.48 5.89 -24.95
CA GLU A 353 0.88 5.62 -23.57
C GLU A 353 1.74 4.36 -23.43
N VAL A 354 1.79 3.51 -24.45
CA VAL A 354 2.42 2.17 -24.38
C VAL A 354 3.84 2.23 -23.82
N ASP A 355 4.67 3.13 -24.33
CA ASP A 355 6.08 3.25 -23.94
C ASP A 355 6.27 3.84 -22.52
N ALA A 356 5.25 4.49 -21.96
CA ALA A 356 5.27 5.06 -20.62
C ALA A 356 4.62 4.15 -19.56
N GLN A 357 3.97 3.05 -19.96
CA GLN A 357 3.20 2.16 -19.08
C GLN A 357 4.10 1.16 -18.34
N ILE A 358 4.58 1.52 -17.15
CA ILE A 358 5.42 0.65 -16.31
C ILE A 358 4.72 -0.63 -15.84
N LYS A 359 3.38 -0.59 -15.78
CA LYS A 359 2.58 -1.70 -15.24
C LYS A 359 2.03 -2.60 -16.32
N LEU A 360 1.37 -2.02 -17.33
CA LEU A 360 0.59 -2.77 -18.31
C LEU A 360 1.30 -2.95 -19.65
N GLY A 361 2.26 -2.08 -19.97
CA GLY A 361 3.01 -2.08 -21.22
C GLY A 361 3.91 -3.33 -21.36
N PRO A 362 4.44 -3.58 -22.57
CA PRO A 362 5.32 -4.72 -22.82
C PRO A 362 6.55 -4.73 -21.89
N GLY A 363 6.76 -5.85 -21.20
CA GLY A 363 7.86 -5.98 -20.22
C GLY A 363 7.60 -5.30 -18.88
N GLY A 364 6.40 -4.75 -18.66
CA GLY A 364 6.01 -4.13 -17.40
C GLY A 364 5.74 -5.13 -16.27
N LEU A 365 5.39 -4.60 -15.08
CA LEU A 365 5.12 -5.38 -13.88
C LEU A 365 4.14 -6.54 -14.12
N ARG A 366 3.07 -6.29 -14.89
CA ARG A 366 2.02 -7.28 -15.10
C ARG A 366 2.48 -8.45 -15.97
N ASP A 367 3.45 -8.25 -16.87
CA ASP A 367 4.01 -9.36 -17.66
C ASP A 367 4.81 -10.31 -16.78
N ILE A 368 5.57 -9.79 -15.83
CA ILE A 368 6.30 -10.60 -14.85
C ILE A 368 5.31 -11.36 -13.96
N GLU A 369 4.39 -10.64 -13.30
CA GLU A 369 3.39 -11.23 -12.40
C GLU A 369 2.58 -12.34 -13.08
N PHE A 370 2.15 -12.09 -14.32
CA PHE A 370 1.30 -13.01 -15.06
C PHE A 370 2.06 -14.27 -15.49
N THR A 371 3.29 -14.10 -15.98
CA THR A 371 4.14 -15.22 -16.41
C THR A 371 4.44 -16.14 -15.22
N VAL A 372 4.83 -15.55 -14.08
CA VAL A 372 5.12 -16.29 -12.85
C VAL A 372 3.89 -17.04 -12.35
N GLN A 373 2.73 -16.38 -12.27
CA GLN A 373 1.48 -17.02 -11.84
C GLN A 373 1.06 -18.17 -12.76
N LEU A 374 1.23 -18.02 -14.08
CA LEU A 374 0.89 -19.08 -15.02
C LEU A 374 1.76 -20.32 -14.79
N LEU A 375 3.07 -20.14 -14.61
CA LEU A 375 3.99 -21.23 -14.30
C LEU A 375 3.65 -21.89 -12.96
N GLN A 376 3.37 -21.09 -11.92
CA GLN A 376 2.91 -21.60 -10.62
C GLN A 376 1.64 -22.44 -10.76
N LEU A 377 0.64 -21.98 -11.51
CA LEU A 377 -0.62 -22.72 -11.67
C LEU A 377 -0.40 -24.05 -12.40
N VAL A 378 0.39 -24.04 -13.47
CA VAL A 378 0.67 -25.25 -14.27
C VAL A 378 1.43 -26.29 -13.45
N HIS A 379 2.46 -25.89 -12.71
CA HIS A 379 3.34 -26.82 -12.00
C HIS A 379 2.92 -27.07 -10.53
N GLY A 380 2.28 -26.09 -9.89
CA GLY A 380 1.86 -26.11 -8.48
C GLY A 380 0.80 -27.15 -8.14
N ARG A 381 0.15 -27.72 -9.16
CA ARG A 381 -0.71 -28.89 -9.00
C ARG A 381 0.06 -30.09 -8.43
N VAL A 382 1.25 -30.36 -8.97
CA VAL A 382 2.08 -31.53 -8.61
C VAL A 382 3.20 -31.18 -7.64
N ASP A 383 3.60 -29.91 -7.57
CA ASP A 383 4.63 -29.43 -6.65
C ASP A 383 4.05 -28.38 -5.68
N SER A 384 3.92 -28.74 -4.40
CA SER A 384 3.38 -27.83 -3.40
C SER A 384 4.34 -26.71 -3.00
N SER A 385 5.64 -26.80 -3.33
CA SER A 385 6.62 -25.74 -3.02
C SER A 385 6.35 -24.45 -3.79
N LEU A 386 5.71 -24.56 -4.97
CA LEU A 386 5.30 -23.42 -5.80
C LEU A 386 4.06 -22.70 -5.27
N ARG A 387 3.44 -23.19 -4.19
CA ARG A 387 2.19 -22.64 -3.62
C ARG A 387 2.47 -21.46 -2.69
N VAL A 388 3.21 -20.49 -3.20
CA VAL A 388 3.51 -19.19 -2.56
C VAL A 388 2.70 -18.09 -3.23
N ARG A 389 2.50 -16.96 -2.53
CA ARG A 389 1.58 -15.88 -2.98
C ARG A 389 2.27 -14.74 -3.69
N ASP A 390 3.46 -14.37 -3.21
CA ASP A 390 4.23 -13.27 -3.73
C ASP A 390 5.06 -13.70 -4.94
N THR A 391 5.31 -12.74 -5.83
CA THR A 391 5.93 -12.96 -7.14
C THR A 391 7.41 -13.29 -7.00
N LEU A 392 8.12 -12.67 -6.05
CA LEU A 392 9.55 -12.88 -5.84
C LEU A 392 9.83 -14.27 -5.24
N GLY A 393 9.08 -14.68 -4.22
CA GLY A 393 9.14 -16.03 -3.66
C GLY A 393 8.70 -17.09 -4.66
N ALA A 394 7.75 -16.77 -5.54
CA ALA A 394 7.37 -17.66 -6.63
C ALA A 394 8.49 -17.84 -7.67
N LEU A 395 9.21 -16.77 -8.03
CA LEU A 395 10.38 -16.84 -8.90
C LEU A 395 11.50 -17.69 -8.29
N GLU A 396 11.76 -17.51 -6.99
CA GLU A 396 12.72 -18.31 -6.23
C GLU A 396 12.33 -19.79 -6.25
N ALA A 397 11.08 -20.13 -5.89
CA ALA A 397 10.60 -21.50 -5.89
C ALA A 397 10.62 -22.14 -7.29
N LEU A 398 10.28 -21.39 -8.34
CA LEU A 398 10.35 -21.86 -9.72
C LEU A 398 11.81 -22.15 -10.16
N SER A 399 12.76 -21.32 -9.73
CA SER A 399 14.18 -21.49 -10.00
C SER A 399 14.75 -22.70 -9.26
N ASP A 400 14.40 -22.87 -7.98
CA ASP A 400 14.84 -24.00 -7.15
C ASP A 400 14.31 -25.34 -7.68
N GLY A 401 13.07 -25.35 -8.16
CA GLY A 401 12.45 -26.49 -8.83
C GLY A 401 12.94 -26.74 -10.27
N SER A 402 13.85 -25.90 -10.78
CA SER A 402 14.36 -25.96 -12.17
C SER A 402 13.28 -25.82 -13.26
N TYR A 403 12.16 -25.16 -12.93
CA TYR A 403 11.10 -24.84 -13.89
C TYR A 403 11.48 -23.66 -14.81
N ILE A 404 12.36 -22.79 -14.32
CA ILE A 404 12.99 -21.69 -15.07
C ILE A 404 14.50 -21.69 -14.82
N GLY A 405 15.27 -21.13 -15.76
CA GLY A 405 16.71 -20.97 -15.59
C GLY A 405 17.04 -19.96 -14.49
N ARG A 406 18.13 -20.19 -13.75
CA ARG A 406 18.60 -19.28 -12.67
C ARG A 406 18.83 -17.85 -13.19
N ASP A 407 19.40 -17.72 -14.38
CA ASP A 407 19.66 -16.41 -15.01
C ASP A 407 18.35 -15.67 -15.35
N ASP A 408 17.32 -16.38 -15.80
CA ASP A 408 16.01 -15.80 -16.10
C ASP A 408 15.29 -15.39 -14.81
N ALA A 409 15.35 -16.23 -13.76
CA ALA A 409 14.78 -15.92 -12.45
C ALA A 409 15.40 -14.64 -11.85
N GLU A 410 16.73 -14.50 -11.93
CA GLU A 410 17.44 -13.30 -11.44
C GLU A 410 17.05 -12.06 -12.24
N ARG A 411 16.99 -12.14 -13.57
CA ARG A 411 16.56 -11.03 -14.43
C ARG A 411 15.13 -10.60 -14.13
N PHE A 412 14.20 -11.55 -14.00
CA PHE A 412 12.81 -11.26 -13.65
C PHE A 412 12.71 -10.60 -12.27
N SER A 413 13.45 -11.11 -11.29
CA SER A 413 13.44 -10.60 -9.92
C SER A 413 14.01 -9.18 -9.84
N SER A 414 15.14 -8.93 -10.50
CA SER A 414 15.76 -7.60 -10.59
C SER A 414 14.85 -6.58 -11.29
N HIS A 415 14.29 -6.93 -12.45
CA HIS A 415 13.37 -6.04 -13.17
C HIS A 415 12.08 -5.79 -12.39
N TYR A 416 11.52 -6.81 -11.72
CA TYR A 416 10.32 -6.65 -10.90
C TYR A 416 10.57 -5.67 -9.75
N ARG A 417 11.69 -5.83 -9.02
CA ARG A 417 12.08 -4.92 -7.93
C ARG A 417 12.25 -3.49 -8.43
N PHE A 418 12.98 -3.31 -9.53
CA PHE A 418 13.20 -1.99 -10.11
C PHE A 418 11.90 -1.31 -10.55
N LEU A 419 11.03 -2.01 -11.30
CA LEU A 419 9.75 -1.45 -11.74
C LEU A 419 8.81 -1.16 -10.57
N ARG A 420 8.81 -1.99 -9.53
CA ARG A 420 8.02 -1.77 -8.31
C ARG A 420 8.53 -0.54 -7.56
N LEU A 421 9.84 -0.36 -7.47
CA LEU A 421 10.45 0.82 -6.85
C LEU A 421 10.06 2.09 -7.60
N LEU A 422 10.11 2.11 -8.93
CA LEU A 422 9.64 3.24 -9.72
C LEU A 422 8.17 3.54 -9.43
N GLU A 423 7.30 2.53 -9.44
CA GLU A 423 5.87 2.72 -9.13
C GLU A 423 5.68 3.28 -7.71
N HIS A 424 6.48 2.83 -6.73
CA HIS A 424 6.45 3.36 -5.37
C HIS A 424 6.85 4.83 -5.30
N ARG A 425 7.95 5.22 -5.96
CA ARG A 425 8.47 6.59 -5.91
C ARG A 425 7.53 7.58 -6.59
N ILE A 426 7.00 7.22 -7.77
CA ILE A 426 6.02 8.04 -8.48
C ILE A 426 4.75 8.24 -7.62
N GLN A 427 4.30 7.20 -6.93
CA GLN A 427 3.11 7.27 -6.08
C GLN A 427 3.34 8.07 -4.80
N LEU A 428 4.51 7.93 -4.16
CA LEU A 428 4.84 8.57 -2.88
C LEU A 428 4.81 10.11 -2.97
N SER A 429 5.21 10.69 -4.11
CA SER A 429 5.29 12.13 -4.34
C SER A 429 4.03 12.90 -3.93
N ALA A 430 2.86 12.48 -4.43
CA ALA A 430 1.59 13.14 -4.15
C ALA A 430 0.53 12.20 -3.57
N MET A 431 0.90 10.95 -3.24
CA MET A 431 -0.04 9.86 -2.89
C MET A 431 -1.16 9.72 -3.93
N ARG A 432 -0.79 9.79 -5.21
CA ARG A 432 -1.70 9.68 -6.36
C ARG A 432 -1.42 8.42 -7.16
N ARG A 433 -2.50 7.80 -7.62
CA ARG A 433 -2.42 6.64 -8.52
C ARG A 433 -2.01 7.10 -9.91
N THR A 434 -0.94 6.53 -10.44
CA THR A 434 -0.56 6.61 -11.85
C THR A 434 0.14 5.32 -12.25
N HIS A 435 -0.01 4.96 -13.52
CA HIS A 435 0.69 3.83 -14.15
C HIS A 435 1.61 4.30 -15.28
N LEU A 436 1.74 5.62 -15.44
CA LEU A 436 2.57 6.26 -16.45
C LEU A 436 3.83 6.81 -15.80
N MET A 437 4.96 6.64 -16.49
CA MET A 437 6.16 7.41 -16.21
C MET A 437 5.88 8.91 -16.36
N PRO A 438 6.40 9.75 -15.45
CA PRO A 438 6.36 11.18 -15.64
C PRO A 438 7.12 11.59 -16.91
N THR A 439 6.59 12.58 -17.62
CA THR A 439 7.21 13.16 -18.82
C THR A 439 7.77 14.57 -18.58
N ASP A 440 7.45 15.16 -17.42
CA ASP A 440 7.93 16.47 -17.01
C ASP A 440 9.26 16.30 -16.25
N GLU A 441 10.24 17.18 -16.51
CA GLU A 441 11.56 17.13 -15.85
C GLU A 441 11.47 17.39 -14.34
N SER A 442 10.39 18.00 -13.85
CA SER A 442 10.18 18.34 -12.45
C SER A 442 9.49 17.23 -11.62
N ALA A 443 9.10 16.12 -12.24
CA ALA A 443 8.16 15.14 -11.68
C ALA A 443 8.79 13.87 -11.08
#